data_AF-A0A5D2VY66-F1
#
_entry.id   AF-A0A5D2VY66-F1
#
_cell.length_a   1.000
_cell.length_b   1.000
_cell.length_c   1.000
_cell.angle_alpha   90.00
_cell.angle_beta   90.00
_cell.angle_gamma   90.00
#
_symmetry.space_group_name_H-M   'P 1'
#
loop_
_entity.id
_entity.type
_entity.pdbx_description
1 polymer ?
#
loop_
_entity_poly.entity_id
_entity_poly.type
_entity_poly.pdbx_seq_one_letter_code
_entity_poly.pdbx_strand_id
1 'polypeptide(L)'
;METLSFLDLSSNCLSGTIPRSLQCLRKLAILDLSKNNLSVLQNCSRLFSIDLGENRFSGTIPDLVSAHLFSLTYLALRANFLRGNIPEQLCEFPSLHIIDLAQNKLSGTIPKCLGNLKTFTYLGPYFDELPSTLHIEFREHVEIVSKGRQTEYTKIIPLLNVIDLSANDLKGEIPDHITKLSALFTLNLSWNHLSGKIPENIGNLQRLESLDLSHNNLSGPIPPSMISMTFLNYLNLSFNKLWGQIPTSNSSKLSMILVYMKETQSFAVLHYQAVVHRRPMEMEKMKMETQKVKWRSLGFI
;
A
#
# COMPACT_ATOMS: atom_id res chain seq x y z
N MET A 1 -30.03 20.74 -6.43
CA MET A 1 -28.92 19.78 -6.19
C MET A 1 -29.07 18.47 -6.98
N GLU A 2 -30.20 18.17 -7.64
CA GLU A 2 -30.39 16.91 -8.40
C GLU A 2 -29.44 16.69 -9.59
N THR A 3 -28.72 17.72 -10.01
CA THR A 3 -27.68 17.69 -11.05
C THR A 3 -26.28 17.42 -10.52
N LEU A 4 -26.07 17.39 -9.20
CA LEU A 4 -24.74 17.27 -8.59
C LEU A 4 -24.13 15.89 -8.88
N SER A 5 -23.01 15.88 -9.60
CA SER A 5 -22.25 14.67 -9.95
C SER A 5 -20.94 14.50 -9.20
N PHE A 6 -20.41 15.60 -8.67
CA PHE A 6 -19.17 15.69 -7.90
C PHE A 6 -19.46 16.48 -6.63
N LEU A 7 -19.05 15.95 -5.47
CA LEU A 7 -19.06 16.66 -4.20
C LEU A 7 -17.73 16.43 -3.50
N ASP A 8 -16.98 17.51 -3.31
CA ASP A 8 -15.78 17.57 -2.50
C ASP A 8 -16.07 18.51 -1.32
N LEU A 9 -15.93 17.97 -0.11
CA LEU A 9 -15.95 18.70 1.16
C LEU A 9 -14.72 18.34 2.00
N SER A 10 -13.64 17.89 1.35
CA SER A 10 -12.40 17.46 1.98
C SER A 10 -11.76 18.56 2.84
N SER A 11 -10.89 18.19 3.77
CA SER A 11 -10.06 19.13 4.55
C SER A 11 -10.87 20.21 5.31
N ASN A 12 -11.99 19.80 5.91
CA ASN A 12 -12.91 20.68 6.63
C ASN A 12 -13.12 20.24 8.09
N CYS A 13 -13.87 21.02 8.86
CA CYS A 13 -14.24 20.70 10.24
C CYS A 13 -15.64 20.05 10.37
N LEU A 14 -16.15 19.39 9.31
CA LEU A 14 -17.49 18.79 9.34
C LEU A 14 -17.55 17.63 10.33
N SER A 15 -18.65 17.51 11.07
CA SER A 15 -18.79 16.51 12.12
C SER A 15 -20.18 15.89 12.16
N GLY A 16 -20.30 14.74 12.83
CA GLY A 16 -21.55 14.01 12.97
C GLY A 16 -21.71 12.89 11.94
N THR A 17 -22.89 12.78 11.35
CA THR A 17 -23.28 11.67 10.49
C THR A 17 -23.49 12.13 9.04
N ILE A 18 -23.16 11.28 8.07
CA ILE A 18 -23.46 11.57 6.67
C ILE A 18 -24.99 11.55 6.47
N PRO A 19 -25.61 12.63 5.97
CA PRO A 19 -27.06 12.74 5.94
C PRO A 19 -27.66 11.82 4.87
N ARG A 20 -28.80 11.19 5.19
CA ARG A 20 -29.53 10.30 4.26
C ARG A 20 -29.92 10.97 2.94
N SER A 21 -30.07 12.29 2.91
CA SER A 21 -30.34 13.04 1.68
C SER A 21 -29.22 12.91 0.64
N LEU A 22 -27.99 12.59 1.04
CA LEU A 22 -26.89 12.32 0.11
C LEU A 22 -27.18 11.09 -0.78
N GLN A 23 -27.85 10.08 -0.22
CA GLN A 23 -28.27 8.86 -0.92
C GLN A 23 -29.32 9.15 -2.01
N CYS A 24 -30.05 10.26 -1.89
CA CYS A 24 -31.04 10.68 -2.88
C CYS A 24 -30.40 11.34 -4.12
N LEU A 25 -29.11 11.68 -4.08
CA LEU A 25 -28.40 12.32 -5.18
C LEU A 25 -28.02 11.31 -6.28
N ARG A 26 -29.01 10.86 -7.06
CA ARG A 26 -28.88 9.79 -8.07
C ARG A 26 -27.84 10.03 -9.18
N LYS A 27 -27.32 11.25 -9.32
CA LYS A 27 -26.27 11.62 -10.28
C LYS A 27 -24.88 11.75 -9.65
N LEU A 28 -24.78 11.72 -8.32
CA LEU A 28 -23.52 11.81 -7.59
C LEU A 28 -22.68 10.58 -7.92
N ALA A 29 -21.53 10.81 -8.53
CA ALA A 29 -20.57 9.78 -8.94
C ALA A 29 -19.28 9.86 -8.12
N ILE A 30 -18.84 11.07 -7.76
CA ILE A 30 -17.62 11.30 -6.97
C ILE A 30 -18.02 11.96 -5.66
N LEU A 31 -17.59 11.37 -4.55
CA LEU A 31 -17.80 11.87 -3.20
C LEU A 31 -16.47 11.86 -2.43
N ASP A 32 -15.94 13.05 -2.14
CA ASP A 32 -14.82 13.25 -1.24
C ASP A 32 -15.30 13.95 0.03
N LEU A 33 -15.19 13.26 1.16
CA LEU A 33 -15.44 13.76 2.51
C LEU A 33 -14.21 13.58 3.40
N SER A 34 -13.02 13.41 2.82
CA SER A 34 -11.77 13.12 3.52
C SER A 34 -11.37 14.24 4.49
N LYS A 35 -10.48 13.95 5.46
CA LYS A 35 -9.89 14.96 6.36
C LYS A 35 -10.98 15.79 7.07
N ASN A 36 -11.89 15.10 7.73
CA ASN A 36 -13.04 15.66 8.44
C ASN A 36 -13.24 14.94 9.80
N ASN A 37 -14.36 15.19 10.46
CA ASN A 37 -14.68 14.70 11.80
C ASN A 37 -15.99 13.88 11.82
N LEU A 38 -16.31 13.21 10.71
CA LEU A 38 -17.51 12.39 10.52
C LEU A 38 -17.34 11.00 11.17
N SER A 39 -18.41 10.43 11.72
CA SER A 39 -18.35 9.21 12.53
C SER A 39 -19.29 8.07 12.13
N VAL A 40 -20.34 8.36 11.36
CA VAL A 40 -21.29 7.36 10.87
C VAL A 40 -21.46 7.53 9.36
N LEU A 41 -21.03 6.53 8.60
CA LEU A 41 -21.39 6.40 7.20
C LEU A 41 -22.78 5.77 7.11
N GLN A 42 -23.55 6.16 6.09
CA GLN A 42 -24.72 5.40 5.67
C GLN A 42 -24.57 5.06 4.20
N ASN A 43 -25.10 3.91 3.80
CA ASN A 43 -25.01 3.34 2.45
C ASN A 43 -25.29 4.38 1.35
N CYS A 44 -24.32 4.63 0.47
CA CYS A 44 -24.44 5.57 -0.64
C CYS A 44 -24.56 4.81 -1.97
N SER A 45 -25.69 4.96 -2.67
CA SER A 45 -25.94 4.21 -3.91
C SER A 45 -25.34 4.90 -5.16
N ARG A 46 -24.65 4.11 -6.00
CA ARG A 46 -24.17 4.46 -7.35
C ARG A 46 -22.97 5.41 -7.45
N LEU A 47 -22.09 5.41 -6.44
CA LEU A 47 -20.78 6.08 -6.55
C LEU A 47 -19.82 5.33 -7.48
N PHE A 48 -18.98 6.09 -8.18
CA PHE A 48 -17.82 5.67 -8.96
C PHE A 48 -16.54 5.82 -8.12
N SER A 49 -16.40 6.93 -7.40
CA SER A 49 -15.30 7.21 -6.49
C SER A 49 -15.83 7.62 -5.12
N ILE A 50 -15.26 7.08 -4.05
CA ILE A 50 -15.55 7.46 -2.67
C ILE A 50 -14.26 7.61 -1.86
N ASP A 51 -14.04 8.81 -1.31
CA ASP A 51 -13.01 9.09 -0.31
C ASP A 51 -13.67 9.48 1.02
N LEU A 52 -13.36 8.69 2.06
CA LEU A 52 -13.78 8.89 3.44
C LEU A 52 -12.56 8.87 4.39
N GLY A 53 -11.35 9.07 3.85
CA GLY A 53 -10.10 9.02 4.57
C GLY A 53 -10.01 10.07 5.69
N GLU A 54 -9.15 9.84 6.68
CA GLU A 54 -8.86 10.80 7.76
C GLU A 54 -10.13 11.34 8.44
N ASN A 55 -10.94 10.42 8.97
CA ASN A 55 -12.22 10.69 9.64
C ASN A 55 -12.32 9.88 10.95
N ARG A 56 -13.54 9.76 11.51
CA ARG A 56 -13.81 8.97 12.72
C ARG A 56 -14.77 7.79 12.48
N PHE A 57 -14.87 7.28 11.25
CA PHE A 57 -15.73 6.13 10.96
C PHE A 57 -15.29 4.91 11.75
N SER A 58 -16.26 4.17 12.31
CA SER A 58 -16.04 2.98 13.13
C SER A 58 -17.13 1.95 12.85
N GLY A 59 -16.96 0.72 13.34
CA GLY A 59 -17.77 -0.42 12.93
C GLY A 59 -17.01 -1.30 11.95
N THR A 60 -17.69 -1.92 10.99
CA THR A 60 -17.07 -2.87 10.05
C THR A 60 -17.25 -2.43 8.60
N ILE A 61 -16.40 -2.89 7.69
CA ILE A 61 -16.50 -2.53 6.25
C ILE A 61 -17.84 -2.93 5.60
N PRO A 62 -18.50 -4.06 5.95
CA PRO A 62 -19.84 -4.39 5.44
C PRO A 62 -20.91 -3.29 5.60
N ASP A 63 -20.84 -2.45 6.63
CA ASP A 63 -21.77 -1.34 6.84
C ASP A 63 -21.63 -0.23 5.77
N LEU A 64 -20.47 -0.21 5.09
CA LEU A 64 -20.07 0.76 4.08
C LEU A 64 -20.34 0.25 2.65
N VAL A 65 -20.40 -1.08 2.49
CA VAL A 65 -20.32 -1.79 1.20
C VAL A 65 -21.55 -2.69 1.03
N SER A 66 -22.71 -2.07 0.79
CA SER A 66 -23.87 -2.85 0.36
C SER A 66 -23.66 -3.33 -1.09
N ALA A 67 -24.07 -4.57 -1.39
CA ALA A 67 -24.08 -5.08 -2.75
C ALA A 67 -24.78 -4.10 -3.74
N HIS A 68 -24.46 -4.23 -5.03
CA HIS A 68 -24.95 -3.45 -6.18
C HIS A 68 -24.20 -2.15 -6.57
N LEU A 69 -23.02 -1.85 -6.01
CA LEU A 69 -22.15 -0.77 -6.54
C LEU A 69 -21.27 -1.26 -7.72
N PHE A 70 -21.89 -1.69 -8.82
CA PHE A 70 -21.22 -2.25 -10.01
C PHE A 70 -20.23 -1.31 -10.73
N SER A 71 -20.11 -0.05 -10.30
CA SER A 71 -19.32 0.99 -10.97
C SER A 71 -18.22 1.59 -10.08
N LEU A 72 -18.01 1.09 -8.86
CA LEU A 72 -16.99 1.64 -7.96
C LEU A 72 -15.57 1.31 -8.47
N THR A 73 -14.73 2.34 -8.60
CA THR A 73 -13.33 2.28 -9.06
C THR A 73 -12.33 2.69 -7.99
N TYR A 74 -12.73 3.59 -7.09
CA TYR A 74 -11.91 4.10 -6.00
C TYR A 74 -12.64 3.96 -4.67
N LEU A 75 -12.00 3.29 -3.70
CA LEU A 75 -12.46 3.18 -2.31
C LEU A 75 -11.30 3.55 -1.37
N ALA A 76 -11.40 4.72 -0.75
CA ALA A 76 -10.50 5.13 0.33
C ALA A 76 -11.24 5.27 1.67
N LEU A 77 -10.75 4.51 2.65
CA LEU A 77 -11.21 4.46 4.04
C LEU A 77 -10.04 4.69 5.02
N ARG A 78 -8.91 5.21 4.53
CA ARG A 78 -7.67 5.44 5.28
C ARG A 78 -7.89 6.17 6.61
N ALA A 79 -7.07 5.91 7.61
CA ALA A 79 -7.01 6.74 8.84
C ALA A 79 -8.38 6.91 9.51
N ASN A 80 -9.01 5.78 9.85
CA ASN A 80 -10.30 5.69 10.52
C ASN A 80 -10.21 4.69 11.69
N PHE A 81 -11.35 4.36 12.32
CA PHE A 81 -11.45 3.42 13.44
C PHE A 81 -12.18 2.12 13.07
N LEU A 82 -12.16 1.72 11.79
CA LEU A 82 -12.81 0.50 11.30
C LEU A 82 -12.16 -0.75 11.88
N ARG A 83 -12.97 -1.77 12.16
CA ARG A 83 -12.59 -3.04 12.79
C ARG A 83 -13.17 -4.24 12.04
N GLY A 84 -12.85 -5.44 12.52
CA GLY A 84 -13.32 -6.69 11.94
C GLY A 84 -12.44 -7.14 10.77
N ASN A 85 -12.97 -8.00 9.91
CA ASN A 85 -12.23 -8.54 8.78
C ASN A 85 -12.43 -7.67 7.53
N ILE A 86 -11.49 -7.77 6.58
CA ILE A 86 -11.73 -7.33 5.20
C ILE A 86 -12.79 -8.27 4.58
N PRO A 87 -13.93 -7.77 4.08
CA PRO A 87 -15.02 -8.60 3.56
C PRO A 87 -14.70 -9.16 2.17
N GLU A 88 -15.11 -10.41 1.91
CA GLU A 88 -14.93 -11.02 0.58
C GLU A 88 -15.78 -10.34 -0.50
N GLN A 89 -16.86 -9.65 -0.11
CA GLN A 89 -17.68 -8.81 -0.99
C GLN A 89 -16.87 -7.70 -1.68
N LEU A 90 -15.73 -7.29 -1.13
CA LEU A 90 -14.80 -6.35 -1.79
C LEU A 90 -14.24 -6.92 -3.10
N CYS A 91 -14.19 -8.25 -3.23
CA CYS A 91 -13.75 -8.95 -4.43
C CYS A 91 -14.81 -9.00 -5.55
N GLU A 92 -16.06 -8.60 -5.26
CA GLU A 92 -17.18 -8.63 -6.21
C GLU A 92 -17.25 -7.35 -7.08
N PHE A 93 -16.45 -6.32 -6.79
CA PHE A 93 -16.42 -5.08 -7.58
C PHE A 93 -15.63 -5.25 -8.89
N PRO A 94 -16.30 -5.27 -10.07
CA PRO A 94 -15.67 -5.65 -11.33
C PRO A 94 -14.74 -4.57 -11.90
N SER A 95 -14.83 -3.35 -11.36
CA SER A 95 -14.18 -2.13 -11.86
C SER A 95 -13.28 -1.45 -10.83
N LEU A 96 -13.07 -2.06 -9.65
CA LEU A 96 -12.28 -1.47 -8.57
C LEU A 96 -10.80 -1.42 -8.98
N HIS A 97 -10.14 -0.26 -8.86
CA HIS A 97 -8.72 -0.09 -9.18
C HIS A 97 -7.90 0.28 -7.93
N ILE A 98 -8.49 1.02 -6.99
CA ILE A 98 -7.80 1.45 -5.77
C ILE A 98 -8.58 0.99 -4.54
N ILE A 99 -7.89 0.26 -3.69
CA ILE A 99 -8.32 -0.20 -2.36
C ILE A 99 -7.37 0.42 -1.35
N ASP A 100 -7.82 1.44 -0.62
CA ASP A 100 -7.07 2.03 0.48
C ASP A 100 -7.83 1.85 1.80
N LEU A 101 -7.36 0.90 2.61
CA LEU A 101 -7.88 0.56 3.92
C LEU A 101 -6.86 0.85 5.03
N ALA A 102 -5.83 1.62 4.73
CA ALA A 102 -4.67 1.80 5.62
C ALA A 102 -5.03 2.53 6.92
N GLN A 103 -4.19 2.39 7.95
CA GLN A 103 -4.33 3.12 9.22
C GLN A 103 -5.72 2.94 9.85
N ASN A 104 -6.12 1.69 10.04
CA ASN A 104 -7.38 1.31 10.69
C ASN A 104 -7.08 0.28 11.80
N LYS A 105 -8.11 -0.45 12.27
CA LYS A 105 -8.01 -1.54 13.26
C LYS A 105 -8.59 -2.84 12.68
N LEU A 106 -8.38 -3.02 11.36
CA LEU A 106 -8.82 -4.21 10.64
C LEU A 106 -7.96 -5.39 11.06
N SER A 107 -8.57 -6.56 11.12
CA SER A 107 -8.02 -7.77 11.71
C SER A 107 -8.37 -8.99 10.88
N GLY A 108 -8.00 -10.18 11.34
CA GLY A 108 -8.18 -11.41 10.57
C GLY A 108 -7.17 -11.52 9.44
N THR A 109 -7.51 -12.27 8.39
CA THR A 109 -6.60 -12.58 7.27
C THR A 109 -6.91 -11.74 6.04
N ILE A 110 -5.90 -11.51 5.20
CA ILE A 110 -6.10 -10.97 3.85
C ILE A 110 -6.97 -11.95 3.03
N PRO A 111 -8.10 -11.53 2.43
CA PRO A 111 -8.96 -12.43 1.67
C PRO A 111 -8.28 -13.00 0.42
N LYS A 112 -8.40 -14.32 0.22
CA LYS A 112 -7.84 -15.01 -0.95
C LYS A 112 -8.49 -14.54 -2.26
N CYS A 113 -9.74 -14.09 -2.20
CA CYS A 113 -10.49 -13.61 -3.36
C CYS A 113 -9.91 -12.32 -3.98
N LEU A 114 -9.06 -11.56 -3.29
CA LEU A 114 -8.41 -10.37 -3.85
C LEU A 114 -7.60 -10.73 -5.11
N GLY A 115 -7.07 -11.96 -5.18
CA GLY A 115 -6.41 -12.53 -6.35
C GLY A 115 -7.29 -12.71 -7.61
N ASN A 116 -8.59 -12.44 -7.51
CA ASN A 116 -9.55 -12.60 -8.61
C ASN A 116 -10.12 -11.25 -9.11
N LEU A 117 -9.67 -10.10 -8.57
CA LEU A 117 -10.15 -8.78 -9.00
C LEU A 117 -9.82 -8.53 -10.49
N LYS A 118 -10.85 -8.37 -11.32
CA LYS A 118 -10.75 -8.40 -12.81
C LYS A 118 -9.76 -7.37 -13.37
N THR A 119 -9.84 -6.13 -12.90
CA THR A 119 -8.98 -4.98 -13.22
C THR A 119 -7.51 -5.20 -12.86
N PHE A 120 -7.25 -5.95 -11.78
CA PHE A 120 -5.91 -6.24 -11.28
C PHE A 120 -5.26 -7.46 -11.96
N THR A 121 -6.03 -8.33 -12.62
CA THR A 121 -5.51 -9.49 -13.37
C THR A 121 -5.37 -9.24 -14.88
N TYR A 122 -6.01 -8.18 -15.42
CA TYR A 122 -6.03 -7.89 -16.85
C TYR A 122 -4.95 -6.87 -17.26
N LEU A 123 -4.07 -7.27 -18.18
CA LEU A 123 -2.94 -6.45 -18.67
C LEU A 123 -3.24 -5.65 -19.96
N GLY A 124 -4.40 -5.84 -20.57
CA GLY A 124 -4.72 -5.26 -21.88
C GLY A 124 -5.05 -3.76 -21.84
N PRO A 125 -5.23 -3.13 -23.02
CA PRO A 125 -5.55 -1.72 -23.12
C PRO A 125 -7.00 -1.46 -22.69
N TYR A 126 -7.20 -1.00 -21.45
CA TYR A 126 -8.52 -0.66 -20.89
C TYR A 126 -9.15 0.63 -21.50
N PHE A 127 -8.59 1.15 -22.59
CA PHE A 127 -8.91 2.49 -23.12
C PHE A 127 -10.12 2.54 -24.07
N ASP A 128 -10.53 1.41 -24.66
CA ASP A 128 -11.57 1.40 -25.70
C ASP A 128 -13.01 1.13 -25.17
N GLU A 129 -13.17 0.73 -23.90
CA GLU A 129 -14.48 0.37 -23.29
C GLU A 129 -14.94 1.27 -22.13
N LEU A 130 -14.18 2.31 -21.75
CA LEU A 130 -14.72 3.35 -20.87
C LEU A 130 -15.79 4.13 -21.65
N PRO A 131 -17.06 4.19 -21.18
CA PRO A 131 -18.13 4.83 -21.93
C PRO A 131 -17.76 6.28 -22.27
N SER A 132 -17.95 6.70 -23.52
CA SER A 132 -17.67 8.09 -23.95
C SER A 132 -18.58 9.14 -23.29
N THR A 133 -19.64 8.70 -22.58
CA THR A 133 -20.42 9.53 -21.65
C THR A 133 -19.71 9.80 -20.32
N LEU A 134 -18.61 9.09 -20.04
CA LEU A 134 -17.68 9.34 -18.93
C LEU A 134 -16.57 10.34 -19.32
N HIS A 135 -16.75 11.11 -20.41
CA HIS A 135 -16.10 12.41 -20.61
C HIS A 135 -16.59 13.50 -19.62
N ILE A 136 -16.79 13.10 -18.36
CA ILE A 136 -16.61 14.03 -17.25
C ILE A 136 -15.14 14.42 -17.30
N GLU A 137 -14.81 15.71 -17.18
CA GLU A 137 -13.42 16.09 -16.96
C GLU A 137 -12.93 15.34 -15.72
N PHE A 138 -12.05 14.36 -15.90
CA PHE A 138 -11.39 13.64 -14.81
C PHE A 138 -10.52 14.64 -14.03
N ARG A 139 -11.18 15.36 -13.11
CA ARG A 139 -10.62 16.18 -12.03
C ARG A 139 -10.81 15.41 -10.72
N GLU A 140 -10.47 14.13 -10.76
CA GLU A 140 -10.38 13.33 -9.56
C GLU A 140 -9.09 13.76 -8.86
N HIS A 141 -9.24 14.43 -7.73
CA HIS A 141 -8.19 14.55 -6.75
C HIS A 141 -8.17 13.23 -5.99
N VAL A 142 -7.07 12.49 -6.10
CA VAL A 142 -6.87 11.23 -5.39
C VAL A 142 -5.51 11.24 -4.72
N GLU A 143 -5.52 11.01 -3.42
CA GLU A 143 -4.32 10.96 -2.60
C GLU A 143 -3.89 9.51 -2.41
N ILE A 144 -2.78 9.11 -3.04
CA ILE A 144 -2.21 7.78 -2.85
C ILE A 144 -0.96 7.92 -2.00
N VAL A 145 -0.91 7.20 -0.87
CA VAL A 145 0.33 7.05 -0.11
C VAL A 145 1.10 5.86 -0.66
N SER A 146 2.18 6.12 -1.39
CA SER A 146 3.07 5.10 -1.94
C SER A 146 4.53 5.51 -1.74
N LYS A 147 5.44 4.55 -1.52
CA LYS A 147 6.87 4.80 -1.27
C LYS A 147 7.15 5.75 -0.08
N GLY A 148 6.25 5.76 0.91
CA GLY A 148 6.30 6.68 2.06
C GLY A 148 6.00 8.15 1.71
N ARG A 149 5.34 8.43 0.58
CA ARG A 149 4.92 9.77 0.16
C ARG A 149 3.44 9.80 -0.21
N GLN A 150 2.72 10.78 0.32
CA GLN A 150 1.40 11.16 -0.17
C GLN A 150 1.58 11.87 -1.52
N THR A 151 0.93 11.36 -2.56
CA THR A 151 0.99 11.90 -3.92
C THR A 151 -0.44 12.20 -4.37
N GLU A 152 -0.71 13.47 -4.64
CA GLU A 152 -1.95 13.91 -5.28
C GLU A 152 -1.91 13.61 -6.79
N TYR A 153 -2.84 12.78 -7.24
CA TYR A 153 -3.14 12.60 -8.65
C TYR A 153 -4.32 13.50 -9.00
N THR A 154 -4.19 14.33 -10.04
CA THR A 154 -5.27 15.18 -10.59
C THR A 154 -6.06 14.48 -11.71
N LYS A 155 -5.68 13.26 -12.03
CA LYS A 155 -6.35 12.29 -12.90
C LYS A 155 -6.06 10.91 -12.33
N ILE A 156 -7.07 10.14 -11.92
CA ILE A 156 -6.85 8.70 -11.78
C ILE A 156 -6.56 8.17 -13.17
N ILE A 157 -5.31 7.75 -13.40
CA ILE A 157 -5.00 6.99 -14.59
C ILE A 157 -5.52 5.58 -14.33
N PRO A 158 -6.35 4.96 -15.21
CA PRO A 158 -6.78 3.55 -15.11
C PRO A 158 -5.63 2.55 -15.36
N LEU A 159 -4.43 2.89 -14.89
CA LEU A 159 -3.18 2.14 -14.94
C LEU A 159 -2.57 1.96 -13.52
N LEU A 160 -3.17 2.56 -12.49
CA LEU A 160 -2.72 2.51 -11.09
C LEU A 160 -3.62 1.60 -10.26
N ASN A 161 -3.43 0.29 -10.43
CA ASN A 161 -4.03 -0.70 -9.55
C ASN A 161 -3.29 -0.69 -8.19
N VAL A 162 -3.97 -0.29 -7.12
CA VAL A 162 -3.37 -0.10 -5.79
C VAL A 162 -4.12 -0.89 -4.72
N ILE A 163 -3.35 -1.59 -3.88
CA ILE A 163 -3.84 -2.19 -2.63
C ILE A 163 -2.95 -1.66 -1.50
N ASP A 164 -3.51 -0.80 -0.65
CA ASP A 164 -2.90 -0.40 0.63
C ASP A 164 -3.75 -0.91 1.80
N LEU A 165 -3.18 -1.85 2.56
CA LEU A 165 -3.75 -2.44 3.78
C LEU A 165 -2.87 -2.14 5.00
N SER A 166 -1.93 -1.19 4.88
CA SER A 166 -0.90 -0.94 5.89
C SER A 166 -1.44 -0.38 7.20
N ALA A 167 -0.67 -0.51 8.29
CA ALA A 167 -1.03 0.01 9.61
C ALA A 167 -2.41 -0.50 10.07
N ASN A 168 -2.53 -1.81 10.21
CA ASN A 168 -3.71 -2.53 10.69
C ASN A 168 -3.28 -3.72 11.60
N ASP A 169 -4.24 -4.45 12.13
CA ASP A 169 -4.04 -5.64 12.97
C ASP A 169 -4.16 -6.97 12.15
N LEU A 170 -3.88 -6.95 10.84
CA LEU A 170 -4.03 -8.13 9.96
C LEU A 170 -2.99 -9.20 10.28
N LYS A 171 -3.39 -10.46 10.23
CA LYS A 171 -2.58 -11.63 10.64
C LYS A 171 -2.68 -12.79 9.66
N GLY A 172 -1.86 -13.81 9.87
CA GLY A 172 -1.77 -14.97 8.99
C GLY A 172 -0.86 -14.71 7.79
N GLU A 173 -0.92 -15.58 6.78
CA GLU A 173 -0.01 -15.52 5.63
C GLU A 173 -0.48 -14.55 4.54
N ILE A 174 0.47 -14.02 3.76
CA ILE A 174 0.17 -13.35 2.49
C ILE A 174 -0.37 -14.43 1.53
N PRO A 175 -1.61 -14.35 1.03
CA PRO A 175 -2.15 -15.39 0.17
C PRO A 175 -1.40 -15.48 -1.17
N ASP A 176 -1.00 -16.69 -1.56
CA ASP A 176 -0.45 -16.96 -2.92
C ASP A 176 -1.36 -16.45 -4.05
N HIS A 177 -2.66 -16.26 -3.77
CA HIS A 177 -3.61 -15.70 -4.73
C HIS A 177 -3.28 -14.26 -5.15
N ILE A 178 -2.61 -13.47 -4.31
CA ILE A 178 -2.14 -12.12 -4.67
C ILE A 178 -1.22 -12.17 -5.89
N THR A 179 -0.44 -13.24 -6.09
CA THR A 179 0.50 -13.34 -7.21
C THR A 179 -0.17 -13.51 -8.58
N LYS A 180 -1.50 -13.53 -8.64
CA LYS A 180 -2.29 -13.49 -9.89
C LYS A 180 -2.54 -12.06 -10.39
N LEU A 181 -2.32 -11.05 -9.55
CA LEU A 181 -2.62 -9.65 -9.83
C LEU A 181 -1.53 -9.00 -10.70
N SER A 182 -1.34 -9.54 -11.90
CA SER A 182 -0.28 -9.16 -12.85
C SER A 182 -0.27 -7.67 -13.20
N ALA A 183 -1.44 -7.00 -13.13
CA ALA A 183 -1.61 -5.58 -13.40
C ALA A 183 -1.53 -4.69 -12.13
N LEU A 184 -1.26 -5.26 -10.95
CA LEU A 184 -1.05 -4.51 -9.69
C LEU A 184 0.19 -3.63 -9.79
N PHE A 185 0.06 -2.37 -9.38
CA PHE A 185 1.09 -1.34 -9.48
C PHE A 185 1.71 -0.98 -8.13
N THR A 186 0.92 -0.94 -7.06
CA THR A 186 1.40 -0.77 -5.68
C THR A 186 0.73 -1.76 -4.74
N LEU A 187 1.55 -2.43 -3.93
CA LEU A 187 1.12 -3.30 -2.84
C LEU A 187 1.81 -2.83 -1.54
N ASN A 188 1.02 -2.34 -0.60
CA ASN A 188 1.48 -1.94 0.73
C ASN A 188 0.74 -2.78 1.79
N LEU A 189 1.47 -3.69 2.42
CA LEU A 189 1.01 -4.54 3.52
C LEU A 189 1.77 -4.25 4.82
N SER A 190 2.52 -3.13 4.87
CA SER A 190 3.41 -2.81 5.97
C SER A 190 2.67 -2.56 7.29
N TRP A 191 3.37 -2.62 8.42
CA TRP A 191 2.79 -2.36 9.75
C TRP A 191 1.55 -3.20 10.04
N ASN A 192 1.72 -4.53 10.01
CA ASN A 192 0.69 -5.51 10.32
C ASN A 192 1.30 -6.65 11.17
N HIS A 193 0.56 -7.74 11.34
CA HIS A 193 0.99 -8.96 12.05
C HIS A 193 1.06 -10.18 11.10
N LEU A 194 1.34 -9.95 9.81
CA LEU A 194 1.45 -11.00 8.81
C LEU A 194 2.64 -11.92 9.10
N SER A 195 2.49 -13.20 8.82
CA SER A 195 3.45 -14.26 9.16
C SER A 195 3.66 -15.23 8.00
N GLY A 196 4.51 -16.25 8.19
CA GLY A 196 4.84 -17.19 7.13
C GLY A 196 5.76 -16.56 6.08
N LYS A 197 5.84 -17.18 4.90
CA LYS A 197 6.74 -16.75 3.82
C LYS A 197 6.12 -15.69 2.91
N ILE A 198 6.97 -14.97 2.19
CA ILE A 198 6.54 -14.27 0.98
C ILE A 198 6.23 -15.35 -0.09
N PRO A 199 5.10 -15.28 -0.81
CA PRO A 199 4.78 -16.21 -1.89
C PRO A 199 5.91 -16.37 -2.91
N GLU A 200 6.27 -17.60 -3.25
CA GLU A 200 7.37 -17.86 -4.21
C GLU A 200 7.05 -17.30 -5.60
N ASN A 201 5.77 -17.20 -5.96
CA ASN A 201 5.33 -16.64 -7.24
C ASN A 201 5.21 -15.10 -7.25
N ILE A 202 5.69 -14.38 -6.22
CA ILE A 202 5.59 -12.91 -6.15
C ILE A 202 6.21 -12.21 -7.38
N GLY A 203 7.19 -12.84 -8.03
CA GLY A 203 7.75 -12.45 -9.32
C GLY A 203 6.75 -12.29 -10.47
N ASN A 204 5.56 -12.89 -10.38
CA ASN A 204 4.50 -12.76 -11.39
C ASN A 204 3.82 -11.38 -11.42
N LEU A 205 4.05 -10.53 -10.42
CA LEU A 205 3.53 -9.16 -10.34
C LEU A 205 4.34 -8.22 -11.27
N GLN A 206 4.24 -8.47 -12.57
CA GLN A 206 5.11 -7.88 -13.60
C GLN A 206 4.97 -6.36 -13.74
N ARG A 207 3.84 -5.74 -13.34
CA ARG A 207 3.64 -4.29 -13.36
C ARG A 207 3.89 -3.59 -12.01
N LEU A 208 4.33 -4.33 -10.99
CA LEU A 208 4.46 -3.78 -9.64
C LEU A 208 5.66 -2.83 -9.55
N GLU A 209 5.40 -1.56 -9.28
CA GLU A 209 6.44 -0.54 -9.09
C GLU A 209 6.82 -0.39 -7.61
N SER A 210 5.88 -0.61 -6.68
CA SER A 210 6.10 -0.44 -5.24
C SER A 210 5.58 -1.63 -4.43
N LEU A 211 6.47 -2.25 -3.66
CA LEU A 211 6.18 -3.30 -2.69
C LEU A 211 6.70 -2.91 -1.30
N ASP A 212 5.79 -2.74 -0.34
CA ASP A 212 6.16 -2.59 1.07
C ASP A 212 5.51 -3.70 1.91
N LEU A 213 6.36 -4.54 2.50
CA LEU A 213 5.99 -5.62 3.41
C LEU A 213 6.60 -5.40 4.82
N SER A 214 7.17 -4.23 5.07
CA SER A 214 7.92 -3.96 6.30
C SER A 214 7.07 -3.97 7.57
N HIS A 215 7.70 -4.08 8.74
CA HIS A 215 7.01 -4.11 10.03
C HIS A 215 5.92 -5.20 10.09
N ASN A 216 6.35 -6.44 9.88
CA ASN A 216 5.52 -7.64 9.95
C ASN A 216 6.30 -8.77 10.66
N ASN A 217 5.75 -9.98 10.70
CA ASN A 217 6.35 -11.17 11.29
C ASN A 217 6.65 -12.25 10.20
N LEU A 218 6.90 -11.82 8.95
CA LEU A 218 7.23 -12.70 7.83
C LEU A 218 8.59 -13.37 8.05
N SER A 219 8.76 -14.60 7.57
CA SER A 219 9.97 -15.40 7.76
C SER A 219 10.25 -16.30 6.56
N GLY A 220 11.44 -16.90 6.51
CA GLY A 220 11.88 -17.70 5.36
C GLY A 220 12.76 -16.92 4.39
N PRO A 221 13.13 -17.53 3.24
CA PRO A 221 13.98 -16.88 2.25
C PRO A 221 13.23 -15.75 1.52
N ILE A 222 13.97 -14.74 1.07
CA ILE A 222 13.47 -13.81 0.05
C ILE A 222 13.31 -14.60 -1.27
N PRO A 223 12.13 -14.60 -1.93
CA PRO A 223 11.89 -15.38 -3.15
C PRO A 223 12.83 -14.99 -4.31
N PRO A 224 13.59 -15.93 -4.89
CA PRO A 224 14.41 -15.68 -6.07
C PRO A 224 13.61 -15.11 -7.26
N SER A 225 12.33 -15.45 -7.38
CA SER A 225 11.45 -14.95 -8.45
C SER A 225 11.31 -13.43 -8.51
N MET A 226 11.61 -12.71 -7.42
CA MET A 226 11.62 -11.23 -7.41
C MET A 226 12.58 -10.64 -8.45
N ILE A 227 13.60 -11.38 -8.90
CA ILE A 227 14.49 -10.96 -10.01
C ILE A 227 13.72 -10.68 -11.31
N SER A 228 12.55 -11.28 -11.49
CA SER A 228 11.67 -11.10 -12.66
C SER A 228 10.82 -9.82 -12.58
N MET A 229 10.80 -9.10 -11.46
CA MET A 229 9.95 -7.92 -11.25
C MET A 229 10.59 -6.67 -11.87
N THR A 230 10.66 -6.62 -13.20
CA THR A 230 11.45 -5.63 -13.96
C THR A 230 11.01 -4.18 -13.81
N PHE A 231 9.79 -3.92 -13.31
CA PHE A 231 9.26 -2.58 -13.03
C PHE A 231 9.43 -2.13 -11.57
N LEU A 232 9.92 -3.00 -10.67
CA LEU A 232 10.00 -2.73 -9.24
C LEU A 232 11.05 -1.66 -8.93
N ASN A 233 10.58 -0.52 -8.44
CA ASN A 233 11.36 0.69 -8.15
C ASN A 233 11.48 0.95 -6.64
N TYR A 234 10.53 0.43 -5.85
CA TYR A 234 10.53 0.50 -4.40
C TYR A 234 10.25 -0.88 -3.79
N LEU A 235 11.18 -1.35 -2.95
CA LEU A 235 11.04 -2.59 -2.19
C LEU A 235 11.48 -2.36 -0.75
N ASN A 236 10.55 -2.50 0.20
CA ASN A 236 10.84 -2.41 1.62
C ASN A 236 10.42 -3.70 2.33
N LEU A 237 11.41 -4.41 2.89
CA LEU A 237 11.26 -5.69 3.60
C LEU A 237 11.70 -5.59 5.08
N SER A 238 12.05 -4.39 5.55
CA SER A 238 12.58 -4.16 6.91
C SER A 238 11.66 -4.66 8.03
N PHE A 239 12.22 -4.92 9.21
CA PHE A 239 11.44 -5.32 10.39
C PHE A 239 10.54 -6.55 10.13
N ASN A 240 11.17 -7.61 9.64
CA ASN A 240 10.62 -8.96 9.48
C ASN A 240 11.62 -9.99 10.05
N LYS A 241 11.52 -11.27 9.69
CA LYS A 241 12.43 -12.38 10.04
C LYS A 241 12.91 -13.13 8.78
N LEU A 242 13.06 -12.40 7.68
CA LEU A 242 13.48 -12.91 6.37
C LEU A 242 14.99 -13.19 6.34
N TRP A 243 15.41 -14.13 5.50
CA TRP A 243 16.82 -14.47 5.26
C TRP A 243 17.08 -14.74 3.76
N GLY A 244 18.31 -15.11 3.42
CA GLY A 244 18.71 -15.43 2.04
C GLY A 244 19.36 -14.25 1.32
N GLN A 245 19.56 -14.41 0.01
CA GLN A 245 20.20 -13.39 -0.83
C GLN A 245 19.18 -12.33 -1.27
N ILE A 246 19.63 -11.08 -1.36
CA ILE A 246 18.85 -10.02 -2.00
C ILE A 246 18.81 -10.34 -3.52
N PRO A 247 17.62 -10.38 -4.16
CA PRO A 247 17.50 -10.66 -5.59
C PRO A 247 18.15 -9.57 -6.44
N THR A 248 19.37 -9.82 -6.94
CA THR A 248 20.08 -8.91 -7.84
C THR A 248 20.04 -9.41 -9.28
N SER A 249 19.37 -8.66 -10.16
CA SER A 249 19.58 -8.81 -11.61
C SER A 249 20.96 -8.30 -12.01
N ASN A 250 21.61 -8.95 -12.96
CA ASN A 250 22.87 -8.50 -13.54
C ASN A 250 22.73 -7.25 -14.44
N SER A 251 21.53 -6.65 -14.51
CA SER A 251 21.29 -5.41 -15.26
C SER A 251 21.45 -4.18 -14.36
N SER A 252 22.18 -3.19 -14.84
CA SER A 252 22.59 -1.96 -14.12
C SER A 252 21.46 -0.98 -13.77
N LYS A 253 20.20 -1.41 -13.84
CA LYS A 253 19.01 -0.61 -13.45
C LYS A 253 18.58 -0.79 -11.99
N LEU A 254 19.12 -1.76 -11.26
CA LEU A 254 18.82 -1.97 -9.83
C LEU A 254 19.53 -0.98 -8.88
N SER A 255 20.07 0.13 -9.40
CA SER A 255 20.80 1.15 -8.67
C SER A 255 19.94 2.03 -7.74
N MET A 256 18.64 1.75 -7.58
CA MET A 256 17.77 2.49 -6.66
C MET A 256 16.76 1.62 -5.89
N ILE A 257 16.96 0.30 -5.76
CA ILE A 257 16.23 -0.42 -4.70
C ILE A 257 16.82 -0.04 -3.34
N LEU A 258 16.13 0.85 -2.63
CA LEU A 258 16.37 1.13 -1.22
C LEU A 258 15.90 -0.06 -0.35
N VAL A 259 16.64 -1.17 -0.41
CA VAL A 259 16.44 -2.30 0.51
C VAL A 259 16.86 -1.86 1.91
N TYR A 260 15.94 -1.23 2.64
CA TYR A 260 16.06 -1.12 4.07
C TYR A 260 15.90 -2.52 4.66
N MET A 261 17.00 -3.10 5.15
CA MET A 261 17.02 -4.23 6.07
C MET A 261 17.70 -3.73 7.35
N LYS A 262 16.92 -3.09 8.25
CA LYS A 262 17.44 -2.72 9.56
C LYS A 262 17.49 -3.96 10.45
N GLU A 263 18.64 -4.14 11.09
CA GLU A 263 19.12 -5.38 11.73
C GLU A 263 18.04 -6.28 12.34
N THR A 264 17.84 -7.45 11.73
CA THR A 264 17.48 -8.67 12.46
C THR A 264 18.76 -9.26 13.05
N GLN A 265 18.72 -9.79 14.27
CA GLN A 265 19.90 -10.37 14.91
C GLN A 265 20.29 -11.70 14.26
N SER A 266 21.10 -11.67 13.19
CA SER A 266 21.96 -12.77 12.75
C SER A 266 23.07 -12.26 11.84
N PHE A 267 24.30 -12.71 12.12
CA PHE A 267 25.49 -12.36 11.36
C PHE A 267 25.40 -12.87 9.92
N ALA A 268 25.46 -11.96 8.95
CA ALA A 268 25.79 -12.27 7.56
C ALA A 268 26.81 -11.23 7.07
N VAL A 269 28.09 -11.63 7.04
CA VAL A 269 29.18 -10.79 6.53
C VAL A 269 29.11 -10.75 5.01
N LEU A 270 28.90 -9.57 4.43
CA LEU A 270 29.34 -9.29 3.06
C LEU A 270 30.15 -7.99 3.03
N HIS A 271 31.39 -8.13 2.59
CA HIS A 271 32.25 -7.01 2.23
C HIS A 271 31.62 -6.23 1.07
N TYR A 272 31.44 -4.92 1.26
CA TYR A 272 31.36 -3.98 0.14
C TYR A 272 32.34 -2.84 0.41
N GLN A 273 33.46 -2.84 -0.31
CA GLN A 273 34.44 -1.75 -0.27
C GLN A 273 34.10 -0.70 -1.33
N ALA A 274 34.27 0.58 -0.96
CA ALA A 274 34.41 1.74 -1.87
C ALA A 274 33.16 2.13 -2.71
N VAL A 275 32.92 3.37 -3.16
CA VAL A 275 33.51 4.73 -3.02
C VAL A 275 32.42 5.71 -3.52
N VAL A 276 32.14 6.93 -3.05
CA VAL A 276 32.51 7.81 -1.91
C VAL A 276 31.39 8.89 -1.79
N HIS A 277 31.21 9.57 -0.64
CA HIS A 277 30.93 11.03 -0.51
C HIS A 277 30.52 11.44 0.93
N ARG A 278 31.51 11.69 1.81
CA ARG A 278 31.45 12.69 2.90
C ARG A 278 32.88 12.96 3.43
N ARG A 279 33.07 14.15 4.03
CA ARG A 279 34.38 14.82 4.13
C ARG A 279 35.28 14.26 5.25
N PRO A 280 36.62 14.33 5.11
CA PRO A 280 37.55 13.83 6.11
C PRO A 280 37.85 14.89 7.18
N MET A 281 37.40 14.68 8.42
CA MET A 281 38.02 15.24 9.64
C MET A 281 37.72 14.43 10.92
N GLU A 282 36.71 13.57 10.96
CA GLU A 282 36.34 12.83 12.17
C GLU A 282 37.09 11.49 12.35
N MET A 283 37.74 10.96 11.30
CA MET A 283 38.44 9.66 11.36
C MET A 283 39.79 9.67 12.11
N GLU A 284 40.41 10.83 12.38
CA GLU A 284 41.68 10.85 13.13
C GLU A 284 41.48 10.80 14.66
N LYS A 285 40.40 11.38 15.19
CA LYS A 285 40.09 11.27 16.63
C LYS A 285 39.79 9.83 17.04
N MET A 286 39.02 9.10 16.24
CA MET A 286 38.63 7.71 16.55
C MET A 286 39.80 6.70 16.49
N LYS A 287 40.85 7.00 15.71
CA LYS A 287 42.08 6.19 15.64
C LYS A 287 43.00 6.36 16.86
N MET A 288 43.06 7.55 17.47
CA MET A 288 43.88 7.76 18.67
C MET A 288 43.28 7.13 19.93
N GLU A 289 41.95 7.11 20.06
CA GLU A 289 41.28 6.51 21.23
C GLU A 289 41.34 4.97 21.19
N THR A 290 41.20 4.35 20.01
CA THR A 290 41.33 2.89 19.86
C THR A 290 42.76 2.36 20.05
N GLN A 291 43.80 3.18 19.84
CA GLN A 291 45.18 2.80 20.19
C GLN A 291 45.51 2.93 21.68
N LYS A 292 44.90 3.88 22.43
CA LYS A 292 45.13 4.02 23.88
C LYS A 292 44.49 2.90 24.72
N VAL A 293 43.41 2.28 24.23
CA VAL A 293 42.78 1.13 24.91
C VAL A 293 43.59 -0.17 24.74
N LYS A 294 44.48 -0.25 23.73
CA LYS A 294 45.23 -1.48 23.40
C LYS A 294 46.55 -1.68 24.16
N TRP A 295 46.94 -0.74 25.03
CA TRP A 295 48.18 -0.79 25.83
C TRP A 295 47.94 -0.82 27.36
N ARG A 296 46.70 -1.08 27.81
CA ARG A 296 46.38 -1.25 29.25
C ARG A 296 45.96 -2.67 29.65
N SER A 297 46.09 -3.65 28.75
CA SER A 297 45.72 -5.05 28.97
C SER A 297 46.88 -6.06 28.86
N LEU A 298 48.11 -5.57 28.70
CA LEU A 298 49.34 -6.38 28.79
C LEU A 298 50.25 -5.69 29.82
N GLY A 299 50.19 -6.14 31.07
CA GLY A 299 50.87 -5.50 32.19
C GLY A 299 52.37 -5.74 32.19
N PHE A 300 53.12 -4.80 31.63
CA PHE A 300 54.50 -4.48 32.02
C PHE A 300 54.63 -2.95 32.11
N ILE A 301 55.58 -2.51 32.94
CA ILE A 301 55.78 -1.14 33.48
C ILE A 301 55.70 -0.04 32.40
#